data_AF-A0A7W2XVS4-F1
#
_entry.id   AF-A0A7W2XVS4-F1
#
_cell.length_a   1.000
_cell.length_b   1.000
_cell.length_c   1.000
_cell.angle_alpha   90.00
_cell.angle_beta   90.00
_cell.angle_gamma   90.00
#
_symmetry.space_group_name_H-M   'P 1'
#
loop_
_entity.id
_entity.type
_entity.pdbx_description
1 polymer ?
#
loop_
_entity_poly.entity_id
_entity_poly.type
_entity_poly.pdbx_seq_one_letter_code
_entity_poly.pdbx_strand_id
1 'polypeptide(L)'
;MKYYPRVLILAVALILSGGFLANQIQTNGGTVKVSHVRFAGNDGIITHARLYVPNSVSNANPAPGIVATHGYINSNETQAVFALEFARRGYVVLAPDQTGHGYSDPAAFANGFGGIDTLAYIKTLPFVDQNNIGLEGHSMGGWASLVAAGVYPNDYQSLVILGSSPGTYGAPEGTPDWPRNIAVIFSKYDEFSSLMWGVDIPTDIIKTDKIKTLFDTPEDVIAGKLYGNIADGSARIFHQPAVTHPGVHFSSVAIGHAIDWFDQTLAGAHPIPSTDQIWLWKEIGTLLALIGMVILIAPALSRLVQTSTFNSLKASTPKLFSLTGRSWWLGALIFTTLPALTLFPFKGISETLGWQASALFAQNISTQIIVWALLTGLISMSLFLLWHFLLNRKTRASFASYGLTWHGRVQLSSIAHSFLLAFSVVGVLYTSLVLTDYLFDVDYRIWVFAIKLLSPLQMGIALLYLLPFSLFFIIVATVLHGQLRRDNWSFSQELGVNWLLLNLGYLLLLIAQYTPLLMGKTLLIASEPLWSIIALQFVPLMTIASVVFTIAYRVTGRVYTGGFINAMIITWVIVASQATHYAF
;
A
#
# COMPACT_ATOMS: atom_id res chain seq x y z
N MET A 1 -13.28 14.80 25.87
CA MET A 1 -14.03 15.17 24.63
C MET A 1 -15.50 14.78 24.79
N LYS A 2 -16.46 15.58 24.30
CA LYS A 2 -17.90 15.20 24.30
C LYS A 2 -18.18 14.27 23.12
N TYR A 3 -19.12 13.32 23.30
CA TYR A 3 -19.62 12.49 22.21
C TYR A 3 -20.62 13.29 21.36
N TYR A 4 -20.48 13.24 20.03
CA TYR A 4 -21.35 13.92 19.09
C TYR A 4 -21.97 12.90 18.12
N PRO A 5 -23.27 12.56 18.26
CA PRO A 5 -23.92 11.56 17.40
C PRO A 5 -23.80 11.87 15.90
N ARG A 6 -23.82 13.16 15.54
CA ARG A 6 -23.67 13.62 14.14
C ARG A 6 -22.34 13.19 13.49
N VAL A 7 -21.27 13.08 14.28
CA VAL A 7 -19.95 12.63 13.78
C VAL A 7 -19.97 11.14 13.47
N LEU A 8 -20.65 10.33 14.30
CA LEU A 8 -20.86 8.91 14.02
C LEU A 8 -21.71 8.72 12.75
N ILE A 9 -22.81 9.47 12.62
CA ILE A 9 -23.68 9.41 11.44
C ILE A 9 -22.89 9.76 10.17
N LEU A 10 -22.07 10.82 10.20
CA LEU A 10 -21.22 11.20 9.08
C LEU A 10 -20.22 10.09 8.72
N ALA A 11 -19.52 9.53 9.72
CA ALA A 11 -18.57 8.44 9.50
C ALA A 11 -19.22 7.23 8.81
N VAL A 12 -20.35 6.77 9.34
CA VAL A 12 -21.10 5.63 8.77
C VAL A 12 -21.64 5.96 7.38
N ALA A 13 -22.18 7.17 7.17
CA ALA A 13 -22.68 7.59 5.88
C ALA A 13 -21.58 7.57 4.80
N LEU A 14 -20.38 8.06 5.12
CA LEU A 14 -19.24 8.05 4.21
C LEU A 14 -18.74 6.63 3.90
N ILE A 15 -18.71 5.74 4.92
CA ILE A 15 -18.36 4.32 4.73
C ILE A 15 -19.35 3.64 3.79
N LEU A 16 -20.65 3.80 4.02
CA LEU A 16 -21.69 3.15 3.23
C LEU A 16 -21.79 3.72 1.82
N SER A 17 -21.78 5.05 1.66
CA SER A 17 -21.89 5.68 0.34
C SER A 17 -20.61 5.48 -0.49
N GLY A 18 -19.45 5.54 0.15
CA GLY A 18 -18.16 5.26 -0.47
C GLY A 18 -18.04 3.81 -0.94
N GLY A 19 -18.39 2.86 -0.07
CA GLY A 19 -18.42 1.44 -0.40
C GLY A 19 -19.39 1.12 -1.54
N PHE A 20 -20.61 1.67 -1.47
CA PHE A 20 -21.60 1.53 -2.54
C PHE A 20 -21.08 2.09 -3.88
N LEU A 21 -20.56 3.32 -3.90
CA LEU A 21 -19.99 3.91 -5.11
C LEU A 21 -18.89 3.03 -5.70
N ALA A 22 -17.93 2.60 -4.87
CA ALA A 22 -16.82 1.76 -5.33
C ALA A 22 -17.31 0.44 -5.93
N ASN A 23 -18.29 -0.21 -5.29
CA ASN A 23 -18.90 -1.43 -5.81
C ASN A 23 -19.61 -1.22 -7.16
N GLN A 24 -20.39 -0.14 -7.30
CA GLN A 24 -21.09 0.18 -8.54
C GLN A 24 -20.11 0.39 -9.70
N ILE A 25 -18.96 1.02 -9.44
CA ILE A 25 -17.92 1.20 -10.46
C ILE A 25 -17.20 -0.12 -10.78
N GLN A 26 -16.81 -0.90 -9.75
CA GLN A 26 -16.13 -2.19 -9.90
C GLN A 26 -16.97 -3.21 -10.68
N THR A 27 -18.29 -3.17 -10.53
CA THR A 27 -19.24 -4.08 -11.21
C THR A 27 -19.82 -3.48 -12.50
N ASN A 28 -19.38 -2.29 -12.90
CA ASN A 28 -19.94 -1.53 -14.03
C ASN A 28 -21.48 -1.47 -13.99
N GLY A 29 -22.03 -1.03 -12.85
CA GLY A 29 -23.48 -0.97 -12.61
C GLY A 29 -24.15 -2.34 -12.56
N GLY A 30 -23.44 -3.39 -12.12
CA GLY A 30 -23.94 -4.77 -12.06
C GLY A 30 -23.87 -5.55 -13.37
N THR A 31 -23.26 -5.00 -14.43
CA THR A 31 -23.07 -5.70 -15.71
C THR A 31 -21.85 -6.60 -15.75
N VAL A 32 -20.95 -6.49 -14.77
CA VAL A 32 -19.79 -7.35 -14.55
C VAL A 32 -19.94 -8.03 -13.20
N LYS A 33 -19.94 -9.36 -13.20
CA LYS A 33 -19.85 -10.18 -12.00
C LYS A 33 -18.41 -10.22 -11.52
N VAL A 34 -18.19 -9.78 -10.29
CA VAL A 34 -16.89 -9.89 -9.61
C VAL A 34 -16.97 -10.96 -8.54
N SER A 35 -15.99 -11.85 -8.52
CA SER A 35 -15.97 -12.99 -7.59
C SER A 35 -14.56 -13.38 -7.20
N HIS A 36 -14.43 -14.06 -6.07
CA HIS A 36 -13.16 -14.60 -5.59
C HIS A 36 -13.04 -16.06 -6.01
N VAL A 37 -11.89 -16.43 -6.57
CA VAL A 37 -11.56 -17.81 -6.91
C VAL A 37 -10.28 -18.22 -6.20
N ARG A 38 -10.16 -19.52 -5.92
CA ARG A 38 -8.96 -20.13 -5.36
C ARG A 38 -8.63 -21.38 -6.16
N PHE A 39 -7.37 -21.53 -6.52
CA PHE A 39 -6.89 -22.67 -7.29
C PHE A 39 -5.51 -23.08 -6.81
N ALA A 40 -5.24 -24.39 -6.87
CA ALA A 40 -3.94 -24.95 -6.53
C ALA A 40 -3.01 -24.87 -7.75
N GLY A 41 -1.80 -24.35 -7.54
CA GLY A 41 -0.70 -24.50 -8.47
C GLY A 41 -0.14 -25.93 -8.48
N ASN A 42 0.79 -26.21 -9.39
CA ASN A 42 1.36 -27.56 -9.56
C ASN A 42 2.13 -28.09 -8.33
N ASP A 43 2.54 -27.22 -7.42
CA ASP A 43 3.25 -27.54 -6.18
C ASP A 43 2.34 -27.53 -4.93
N GLY A 44 1.03 -27.34 -5.11
CA GLY A 44 0.04 -27.28 -4.04
C GLY A 44 -0.14 -25.91 -3.40
N ILE A 45 0.59 -24.87 -3.82
CA ILE A 45 0.37 -23.49 -3.36
C ILE A 45 -1.01 -23.03 -3.80
N ILE A 46 -1.83 -22.57 -2.86
CA ILE A 46 -3.16 -22.03 -3.18
C ILE A 46 -3.03 -20.56 -3.58
N THR A 47 -3.36 -20.28 -4.83
CA THR A 47 -3.46 -18.92 -5.36
C THR A 47 -4.88 -18.42 -5.19
N HIS A 48 -5.01 -17.23 -4.61
CA HIS A 48 -6.24 -16.46 -4.60
C HIS A 48 -6.26 -15.48 -5.78
N ALA A 49 -7.42 -15.29 -6.41
CA ALA A 49 -7.60 -14.30 -7.46
C ALA A 49 -9.01 -13.71 -7.44
N ARG A 50 -9.13 -12.50 -7.98
CA ARG A 50 -10.41 -11.89 -8.30
C ARG A 50 -10.73 -12.09 -9.78
N LEU A 51 -11.90 -12.64 -10.06
CA LEU A 51 -12.40 -12.93 -11.40
C LEU A 51 -13.54 -11.98 -11.77
N TYR A 52 -13.37 -11.27 -12.87
CA TYR A 52 -14.33 -10.35 -13.47
C TYR A 52 -14.93 -11.00 -14.72
N VAL A 53 -16.25 -11.21 -14.73
CA VAL A 53 -16.97 -11.85 -15.83
C VAL A 53 -18.11 -10.93 -16.28
N PRO A 54 -18.05 -10.37 -17.50
CA PRO A 54 -19.17 -9.62 -18.07
C PRO A 54 -20.41 -10.52 -18.20
N ASN A 55 -21.61 -9.98 -17.94
CA ASN A 55 -22.86 -10.78 -17.94
C ASN A 55 -23.22 -11.38 -19.31
N SER A 56 -22.64 -10.88 -20.41
CA SER A 56 -22.80 -11.42 -21.76
C SER A 56 -22.00 -12.71 -22.00
N VAL A 57 -21.08 -13.06 -21.10
CA VAL A 57 -20.14 -14.18 -21.25
C VAL A 57 -20.74 -15.46 -20.67
N SER A 58 -20.62 -16.57 -21.40
CA SER A 58 -21.06 -17.90 -20.98
C SER A 58 -20.28 -18.99 -21.70
N ASN A 59 -20.47 -20.26 -21.32
CA ASN A 59 -19.84 -21.38 -22.04
C ASN A 59 -20.26 -21.47 -23.52
N ALA A 60 -21.46 -20.95 -23.86
CA ALA A 60 -21.95 -20.89 -25.24
C ALA A 60 -21.49 -19.63 -25.98
N ASN A 61 -20.99 -18.62 -25.26
CA ASN A 61 -20.46 -17.37 -25.80
C ASN A 61 -19.17 -17.00 -25.04
N PRO A 62 -18.05 -17.70 -25.31
CA PRO A 62 -16.76 -17.42 -24.66
C PRO A 62 -16.23 -16.04 -25.06
N ALA A 63 -15.47 -15.40 -24.17
CA ALA A 63 -14.85 -14.11 -24.42
C ALA A 63 -13.32 -14.16 -24.26
N PRO A 64 -12.58 -13.20 -24.86
CA PRO A 64 -11.14 -13.08 -24.63
C PRO A 64 -10.82 -12.93 -23.14
N GLY A 65 -9.71 -13.54 -22.72
CA GLY A 65 -9.23 -13.51 -21.34
C GLY A 65 -8.08 -12.53 -21.13
N ILE A 66 -7.98 -11.91 -19.96
CA ILE A 66 -6.79 -11.15 -19.54
C ILE A 66 -6.38 -11.60 -18.14
N VAL A 67 -5.10 -11.94 -17.96
CA VAL A 67 -4.50 -12.06 -16.62
C VAL A 67 -3.88 -10.72 -16.26
N ALA A 68 -4.32 -10.10 -15.16
CA ALA A 68 -3.88 -8.76 -14.74
C ALA A 68 -3.13 -8.85 -13.41
N THR A 69 -1.79 -8.84 -13.45
CA THR A 69 -0.94 -9.16 -12.30
C THR A 69 -0.33 -7.92 -11.64
N HIS A 70 -0.51 -7.78 -10.32
CA HIS A 70 0.01 -6.64 -9.55
C HIS A 70 1.54 -6.67 -9.37
N GLY A 71 2.13 -5.58 -8.83
CA GLY A 71 3.57 -5.51 -8.50
C GLY A 71 3.93 -6.08 -7.12
N TYR A 72 5.21 -6.02 -6.75
CA TYR A 72 5.67 -6.41 -5.40
C TYR A 72 4.98 -5.56 -4.32
N ILE A 73 4.78 -6.12 -3.12
CA ILE A 73 4.13 -5.49 -1.95
C ILE A 73 2.73 -4.90 -2.23
N ASN A 74 1.99 -5.56 -3.13
CA ASN A 74 0.61 -5.24 -3.47
C ASN A 74 -0.30 -6.46 -3.35
N SER A 75 -1.55 -6.32 -3.79
CA SER A 75 -2.53 -7.41 -3.93
C SER A 75 -3.43 -7.14 -5.14
N ASN A 76 -4.27 -8.11 -5.51
CA ASN A 76 -5.18 -8.07 -6.67
C ASN A 76 -6.01 -6.78 -6.74
N GLU A 77 -6.34 -6.19 -5.60
CA GLU A 77 -7.15 -4.98 -5.54
C GLU A 77 -6.41 -3.75 -6.09
N THR A 78 -5.06 -3.71 -6.04
CA THR A 78 -4.27 -2.65 -6.69
C THR A 78 -4.41 -2.70 -8.21
N GLN A 79 -4.57 -3.90 -8.76
CA GLN A 79 -4.76 -4.11 -10.19
C GLN A 79 -6.21 -3.90 -10.66
N ALA A 80 -7.13 -3.64 -9.73
CA ALA A 80 -8.55 -3.47 -10.03
C ALA A 80 -8.82 -2.32 -11.02
N VAL A 81 -7.98 -1.27 -11.05
CA VAL A 81 -8.14 -0.14 -11.99
C VAL A 81 -7.97 -0.58 -13.46
N PHE A 82 -7.08 -1.53 -13.73
CA PHE A 82 -6.94 -2.15 -15.06
C PHE A 82 -8.04 -3.19 -15.26
N ALA A 83 -8.23 -4.08 -14.29
CA ALA A 83 -9.15 -5.21 -14.42
C ALA A 83 -10.60 -4.79 -14.66
N LEU A 84 -11.07 -3.73 -13.98
CA LEU A 84 -12.43 -3.23 -14.21
C LEU A 84 -12.58 -2.61 -15.61
N GLU A 85 -11.56 -1.90 -16.12
CA GLU A 85 -11.63 -1.25 -17.43
C GLU A 85 -11.59 -2.25 -18.57
N PHE A 86 -10.81 -3.33 -18.41
CA PHE A 86 -10.85 -4.47 -19.31
C PHE A 86 -12.22 -5.17 -19.23
N ALA A 87 -12.72 -5.48 -18.04
CA ALA A 87 -14.02 -6.15 -17.92
C ALA A 87 -15.18 -5.34 -18.52
N ARG A 88 -15.16 -4.01 -18.40
CA ARG A 88 -16.12 -3.11 -19.08
C ARG A 88 -16.16 -3.28 -20.60
N ARG A 89 -15.02 -3.63 -21.19
CA ARG A 89 -14.84 -3.86 -22.63
C ARG A 89 -15.15 -5.30 -23.04
N GLY A 90 -15.64 -6.14 -22.14
CA GLY A 90 -16.07 -7.50 -22.47
C GLY A 90 -15.00 -8.58 -22.30
N TYR A 91 -13.82 -8.23 -21.75
CA TYR A 91 -12.81 -9.23 -21.40
C TYR A 91 -13.20 -9.97 -20.11
N VAL A 92 -12.92 -11.27 -20.04
CA VAL A 92 -12.88 -12.00 -18.76
C VAL A 92 -11.52 -11.71 -18.12
N VAL A 93 -11.51 -11.15 -16.92
CA VAL A 93 -10.25 -10.74 -16.28
C VAL A 93 -10.00 -11.53 -15.01
N LEU A 94 -8.81 -12.12 -14.90
CA LEU A 94 -8.32 -12.79 -13.71
C LEU A 94 -7.19 -11.98 -13.10
N ALA A 95 -7.42 -11.37 -11.94
CA ALA A 95 -6.42 -10.61 -11.19
C ALA A 95 -5.94 -11.44 -10.00
N PRO A 96 -4.77 -12.13 -10.09
CA PRO A 96 -4.26 -12.94 -8.99
C PRO A 96 -3.68 -12.08 -7.86
N ASP A 97 -3.72 -12.61 -6.64
CA ASP A 97 -2.70 -12.33 -5.64
C ASP A 97 -1.48 -13.20 -5.95
N GLN A 98 -0.31 -12.61 -6.18
CA GLN A 98 0.93 -13.36 -6.40
C GLN A 98 1.29 -14.23 -5.19
N THR A 99 2.17 -15.21 -5.37
CA THR A 99 2.65 -16.06 -4.27
C THR A 99 3.15 -15.21 -3.09
N GLY A 100 2.74 -15.57 -1.87
CA GLY A 100 2.99 -14.83 -0.63
C GLY A 100 2.34 -13.45 -0.51
N HIS A 101 1.53 -13.00 -1.46
CA HIS A 101 0.83 -11.72 -1.42
C HIS A 101 -0.67 -11.90 -1.17
N GLY A 102 -1.33 -10.83 -0.71
CA GLY A 102 -2.77 -10.81 -0.48
C GLY A 102 -3.26 -12.03 0.31
N TYR A 103 -4.10 -12.84 -0.32
CA TYR A 103 -4.65 -14.06 0.27
C TYR A 103 -4.11 -15.37 -0.34
N SER A 104 -3.04 -15.29 -1.14
CA SER A 104 -2.32 -16.45 -1.68
C SER A 104 -1.32 -17.01 -0.68
N ASP A 105 -1.07 -18.31 -0.76
CA ASP A 105 -0.12 -18.99 0.12
C ASP A 105 1.33 -18.49 -0.11
N PRO A 106 2.15 -18.39 0.95
CA PRO A 106 3.57 -18.09 0.85
C PRO A 106 4.38 -19.27 0.28
N ALA A 107 5.63 -19.08 -0.14
CA ALA A 107 6.45 -17.87 -0.01
C ALA A 107 6.41 -16.96 -1.25
N ALA A 108 6.60 -15.67 -1.02
CA ALA A 108 6.84 -14.70 -2.08
C ALA A 108 7.99 -15.15 -2.99
N PHE A 109 7.85 -14.86 -4.28
CA PHE A 109 8.78 -15.22 -5.36
C PHE A 109 8.75 -16.70 -5.80
N ALA A 110 7.98 -17.57 -5.13
CA ALA A 110 7.76 -18.95 -5.58
C ALA A 110 6.99 -19.01 -6.92
N ASN A 111 7.15 -20.12 -7.66
CA ASN A 111 6.43 -20.47 -8.89
C ASN A 111 6.33 -19.38 -9.96
N GLY A 112 7.46 -18.73 -10.28
CA GLY A 112 7.44 -17.63 -11.26
C GLY A 112 6.49 -16.52 -10.80
N PHE A 113 6.53 -16.20 -9.50
CA PHE A 113 5.67 -15.22 -8.84
C PHE A 113 4.17 -15.56 -8.86
N GLY A 114 3.79 -16.79 -9.25
CA GLY A 114 2.40 -17.23 -9.42
C GLY A 114 1.82 -17.01 -10.82
N GLY A 115 2.59 -16.44 -11.74
CA GLY A 115 2.14 -16.19 -13.12
C GLY A 115 1.83 -17.47 -13.90
N ILE A 116 2.67 -18.50 -13.71
CA ILE A 116 2.56 -19.81 -14.40
C ILE A 116 1.19 -20.45 -14.07
N ASP A 117 0.89 -20.58 -12.78
CA ASP A 117 -0.35 -21.22 -12.32
C ASP A 117 -1.59 -20.39 -12.69
N THR A 118 -1.47 -19.06 -12.71
CA THR A 118 -2.58 -18.18 -13.07
C THR A 118 -2.96 -18.30 -14.55
N LEU A 119 -1.98 -18.35 -15.46
CA LEU A 119 -2.24 -18.58 -16.88
C LEU A 119 -2.81 -19.98 -17.12
N ALA A 120 -2.28 -21.00 -16.44
CA ALA A 120 -2.84 -22.35 -16.53
C ALA A 120 -4.30 -22.38 -16.07
N TYR A 121 -4.64 -21.71 -14.97
CA TYR A 121 -6.00 -21.69 -14.43
C TYR A 121 -7.00 -20.97 -15.35
N ILE A 122 -6.69 -19.77 -15.87
CA ILE A 122 -7.64 -19.04 -16.72
C ILE A 122 -8.02 -19.84 -17.97
N LYS A 123 -7.09 -20.65 -18.51
CA LYS A 123 -7.36 -21.56 -19.63
C LYS A 123 -8.34 -22.69 -19.29
N THR A 124 -8.50 -23.05 -18.02
CA THR A 124 -9.48 -24.09 -17.62
C THR A 124 -10.92 -23.58 -17.64
N LEU A 125 -11.13 -22.26 -17.71
CA LEU A 125 -12.46 -21.66 -17.66
C LEU A 125 -13.17 -21.84 -19.02
N PRO A 126 -14.30 -22.58 -19.08
CA PRO A 126 -14.96 -22.93 -20.36
C PRO A 126 -15.64 -21.74 -21.06
N PHE A 127 -15.74 -20.60 -20.37
CA PHE A 127 -16.29 -19.35 -20.90
C PHE A 127 -15.19 -18.35 -21.30
N VAL A 128 -13.92 -18.76 -21.28
CA VAL A 128 -12.78 -18.01 -21.82
C VAL A 128 -12.38 -18.62 -23.15
N ASP A 129 -12.16 -17.77 -24.15
CA ASP A 129 -11.54 -18.19 -25.42
C ASP A 129 -10.06 -18.49 -25.16
N GLN A 130 -9.74 -19.77 -25.06
CA GLN A 130 -8.42 -20.28 -24.69
C GLN A 130 -7.31 -19.92 -25.69
N ASN A 131 -7.67 -19.49 -26.90
CA ASN A 131 -6.72 -19.08 -27.93
C ASN A 131 -6.53 -17.56 -27.97
N ASN A 132 -7.16 -16.81 -27.08
CA ASN A 132 -7.30 -15.36 -27.14
C ASN A 132 -7.13 -14.75 -25.75
N ILE A 133 -5.93 -14.93 -25.20
CA ILE A 133 -5.58 -14.52 -23.84
C ILE A 133 -4.47 -13.47 -23.89
N GLY A 134 -4.71 -12.35 -23.22
CA GLY A 134 -3.71 -11.33 -22.92
C GLY A 134 -3.08 -11.52 -21.55
N LEU A 135 -1.83 -11.12 -21.42
CA LEU A 135 -1.12 -11.04 -20.14
C LEU A 135 -0.77 -9.59 -19.85
N GLU A 136 -1.19 -9.08 -18.71
CA GLU A 136 -0.88 -7.74 -18.23
C GLU A 136 -0.17 -7.85 -16.88
N GLY A 137 0.89 -7.07 -16.69
CA GLY A 137 1.64 -7.10 -15.45
C GLY A 137 2.34 -5.79 -15.13
N HIS A 138 2.13 -5.31 -13.90
CA HIS A 138 2.86 -4.18 -13.34
C HIS A 138 4.09 -4.63 -12.56
N SER A 139 5.25 -4.02 -12.82
CA SER A 139 6.49 -4.23 -12.05
C SER A 139 6.85 -5.71 -11.97
N MET A 140 6.88 -6.31 -10.78
CA MET A 140 7.04 -7.75 -10.57
C MET A 140 5.97 -8.60 -11.29
N GLY A 141 4.74 -8.10 -11.42
CA GLY A 141 3.69 -8.77 -12.20
C GLY A 141 4.02 -8.84 -13.68
N GLY A 142 4.81 -7.90 -14.22
CA GLY A 142 5.36 -7.99 -15.57
C GLY A 142 6.31 -9.18 -15.73
N TRP A 143 7.16 -9.44 -14.72
CA TRP A 143 8.00 -10.64 -14.68
C TRP A 143 7.16 -11.90 -14.55
N ALA A 144 6.12 -11.91 -13.72
CA ALA A 144 5.19 -13.04 -13.60
C ALA A 144 4.57 -13.40 -14.95
N SER A 145 4.09 -12.39 -15.69
CA SER A 145 3.53 -12.54 -17.04
C SER A 145 4.56 -13.05 -18.05
N LEU A 146 5.79 -12.52 -18.02
CA LEU A 146 6.88 -12.96 -18.91
C LEU A 146 7.35 -14.38 -18.61
N VAL A 147 7.42 -14.78 -17.33
CA VAL A 147 7.75 -16.15 -16.93
C VAL A 147 6.66 -17.11 -17.40
N ALA A 148 5.38 -16.76 -17.19
CA ALA A 148 4.25 -17.56 -17.68
C ALA A 148 4.28 -17.71 -19.21
N ALA A 149 4.54 -16.62 -19.93
CA ALA A 149 4.70 -16.60 -21.38
C ALA A 149 5.89 -17.42 -21.88
N GLY A 150 6.97 -17.54 -21.09
CA GLY A 150 8.12 -18.38 -21.40
C GLY A 150 7.83 -19.86 -21.21
N VAL A 151 7.07 -20.21 -20.16
CA VAL A 151 6.67 -21.61 -19.87
C VAL A 151 5.59 -22.09 -20.84
N TYR A 152 4.63 -21.23 -21.18
CA TYR A 152 3.52 -21.55 -22.07
C TYR A 152 3.47 -20.62 -23.29
N PRO A 153 4.42 -20.74 -24.24
CA PRO A 153 4.57 -19.82 -25.37
C PRO A 153 3.39 -19.79 -26.35
N ASN A 154 2.51 -20.79 -26.31
CA ASN A 154 1.34 -20.93 -27.19
C ASN A 154 0.01 -20.61 -26.48
N ASP A 155 0.06 -20.21 -25.21
CA ASP A 155 -1.14 -20.11 -24.35
C ASP A 155 -1.59 -18.66 -24.14
N TYR A 156 -0.95 -17.71 -24.81
CA TYR A 156 -1.30 -16.30 -24.83
C TYR A 156 -1.07 -15.72 -26.23
N GLN A 157 -1.70 -14.59 -26.52
CA GLN A 157 -1.60 -13.89 -27.81
C GLN A 157 -0.91 -12.53 -27.73
N SER A 158 -0.95 -11.90 -26.56
CA SER A 158 -0.52 -10.52 -26.38
C SER A 158 -0.09 -10.25 -24.95
N LEU A 159 0.84 -9.32 -24.77
CA LEU A 159 1.43 -8.98 -23.49
C LEU A 159 1.54 -7.46 -23.30
N VAL A 160 1.24 -6.98 -22.10
CA VAL A 160 1.52 -5.61 -21.65
C VAL A 160 2.35 -5.68 -20.37
N ILE A 161 3.56 -5.12 -20.40
CA ILE A 161 4.33 -4.88 -19.18
C ILE A 161 4.35 -3.40 -18.83
N LEU A 162 4.03 -3.09 -17.57
CA LEU A 162 4.05 -1.72 -17.05
C LEU A 162 5.13 -1.55 -15.98
N GLY A 163 6.03 -0.59 -16.14
CA GLY A 163 7.12 -0.36 -15.18
C GLY A 163 8.01 -1.59 -14.96
N SER A 164 8.13 -2.45 -15.97
CA SER A 164 8.84 -3.73 -15.89
C SER A 164 9.75 -3.94 -17.10
N SER A 165 10.41 -5.09 -17.17
CA SER A 165 11.31 -5.46 -18.27
C SER A 165 11.46 -6.98 -18.41
N PRO A 166 11.76 -7.49 -19.62
CA PRO A 166 12.31 -8.84 -19.78
C PRO A 166 13.71 -8.93 -19.17
N GLY A 167 14.28 -10.14 -19.01
CA GLY A 167 15.67 -10.31 -18.58
C GLY A 167 16.01 -9.86 -17.16
N THR A 168 15.00 -9.72 -16.29
CA THR A 168 15.18 -9.23 -14.92
C THR A 168 14.48 -10.17 -13.94
N TYR A 169 15.14 -10.49 -12.81
CA TYR A 169 14.64 -11.39 -11.75
C TYR A 169 14.04 -12.72 -12.25
N GLY A 170 14.70 -13.37 -13.21
CA GLY A 170 14.29 -14.69 -13.71
C GLY A 170 13.26 -14.64 -14.86
N ALA A 171 12.74 -13.46 -15.22
CA ALA A 171 12.04 -13.31 -16.49
C ALA A 171 13.00 -13.57 -17.67
N PRO A 172 12.61 -14.33 -18.71
CA PRO A 172 13.47 -14.56 -19.87
C PRO A 172 13.84 -13.27 -20.59
N GLU A 173 14.98 -13.26 -21.27
CA GLU A 173 15.42 -12.14 -22.12
C GLU A 173 14.47 -11.95 -23.30
N GLY A 174 14.25 -10.69 -23.67
CA GLY A 174 13.44 -10.34 -24.83
C GLY A 174 14.23 -10.54 -26.12
N THR A 175 13.56 -11.05 -27.15
CA THR A 175 14.13 -11.21 -28.49
C THR A 175 13.21 -10.57 -29.54
N PRO A 176 13.66 -10.40 -30.79
CA PRO A 176 12.79 -9.97 -31.89
C PRO A 176 11.51 -10.81 -32.00
N ASP A 177 11.62 -12.12 -31.74
CA ASP A 177 10.53 -13.08 -31.92
C ASP A 177 9.79 -13.45 -30.62
N TRP A 178 10.26 -12.99 -29.45
CA TRP A 178 9.64 -13.32 -28.15
C TRP A 178 9.71 -12.16 -27.15
N PRO A 179 8.64 -11.91 -26.36
CA PRO A 179 7.35 -12.61 -26.32
C PRO A 179 6.46 -12.29 -27.53
N ARG A 180 5.37 -13.04 -27.74
CA ARG A 180 4.39 -12.76 -28.78
C ARG A 180 3.68 -11.45 -28.45
N ASN A 181 3.70 -10.50 -29.39
CA ASN A 181 3.04 -9.18 -29.34
C ASN A 181 3.16 -8.49 -27.97
N ILE A 182 4.09 -7.54 -27.80
CA ILE A 182 4.28 -6.85 -26.51
C ILE A 182 4.19 -5.33 -26.59
N ALA A 183 3.42 -4.76 -25.67
CA ALA A 183 3.52 -3.35 -25.30
C ALA A 183 4.38 -3.18 -24.04
N VAL A 184 5.34 -2.27 -24.13
CA VAL A 184 6.17 -1.83 -23.00
C VAL A 184 5.71 -0.43 -22.59
N ILE A 185 5.10 -0.31 -21.42
CA ILE A 185 4.68 0.97 -20.84
C ILE A 185 5.62 1.29 -19.68
N PHE A 186 6.59 2.18 -19.89
CA PHE A 186 7.58 2.51 -18.87
C PHE A 186 7.61 4.01 -18.61
N SER A 187 7.32 4.41 -17.38
CA SER A 187 7.00 5.81 -17.08
C SER A 187 8.20 6.75 -17.19
N LYS A 188 7.94 8.01 -17.55
CA LYS A 188 8.97 9.06 -17.66
C LYS A 188 9.70 9.34 -16.33
N TYR A 189 9.00 9.13 -15.22
CA TYR A 189 9.50 9.36 -13.86
C TYR A 189 9.53 8.05 -13.07
N ASP A 190 9.83 6.93 -13.71
CA ASP A 190 9.89 5.62 -13.06
C ASP A 190 11.12 5.49 -12.15
N GLU A 191 10.92 5.07 -10.91
CA GLU A 191 11.97 4.91 -9.92
C GLU A 191 12.94 3.75 -10.23
N PHE A 192 12.55 2.78 -11.06
CA PHE A 192 13.25 1.51 -11.24
C PHE A 192 14.01 1.36 -12.56
N SER A 193 14.27 2.44 -13.32
CA SER A 193 14.93 2.35 -14.62
C SER A 193 16.29 1.65 -14.57
N SER A 194 17.07 1.86 -13.50
CA SER A 194 18.40 1.24 -13.33
C SER A 194 18.27 -0.28 -13.16
N LEU A 195 17.32 -0.73 -12.34
CA LEU A 195 17.05 -2.14 -12.12
C LEU A 195 16.47 -2.84 -13.38
N MET A 196 15.54 -2.18 -14.06
CA MET A 196 14.75 -2.80 -15.14
C MET A 196 15.51 -2.80 -16.46
N TRP A 197 16.19 -1.68 -16.76
CA TRP A 197 16.75 -1.38 -18.08
C TRP A 197 18.23 -0.97 -18.04
N GLY A 198 18.86 -0.94 -16.86
CA GLY A 198 20.30 -0.67 -16.73
C GLY A 198 20.69 0.80 -16.94
N VAL A 199 19.75 1.73 -16.82
CA VAL A 199 19.98 3.17 -17.00
C VAL A 199 19.45 3.98 -15.83
N ASP A 200 20.19 5.00 -15.39
CA ASP A 200 19.80 5.81 -14.24
C ASP A 200 18.61 6.74 -14.54
N ILE A 201 18.54 7.25 -15.77
CA ILE A 201 17.48 8.18 -16.20
C ILE A 201 16.41 7.37 -16.98
N PRO A 202 15.14 7.37 -16.54
CA PRO A 202 14.10 6.55 -17.16
C PRO A 202 13.82 6.87 -18.64
N THR A 203 14.06 8.10 -19.08
CA THR A 203 13.88 8.46 -20.50
C THR A 203 14.94 7.85 -21.42
N ASP A 204 16.08 7.41 -20.88
CA ASP A 204 17.17 6.85 -21.67
C ASP A 204 16.98 5.37 -22.02
N ILE A 205 15.91 4.71 -21.52
CA ILE A 205 15.68 3.28 -21.81
C ILE A 205 15.62 2.99 -23.31
N ILE A 206 15.10 3.93 -24.11
CA ILE A 206 14.97 3.82 -25.58
C ILE A 206 16.31 3.63 -26.30
N LYS A 207 17.41 3.95 -25.63
CA LYS A 207 18.78 3.89 -26.17
C LYS A 207 19.46 2.56 -25.87
N THR A 208 18.91 1.77 -24.96
CA THR A 208 19.55 0.56 -24.43
C THR A 208 19.56 -0.56 -25.46
N ASP A 209 20.63 -1.35 -25.49
CA ASP A 209 20.71 -2.55 -26.33
C ASP A 209 19.58 -3.53 -26.01
N LYS A 210 19.14 -3.57 -24.75
CA LYS A 210 18.05 -4.41 -24.26
C LYS A 210 16.73 -4.11 -24.96
N ILE A 211 16.30 -2.83 -25.02
CA ILE A 211 15.05 -2.48 -25.72
C ILE A 211 15.23 -2.55 -27.25
N LYS A 212 16.40 -2.20 -27.77
CA LYS A 212 16.71 -2.27 -29.20
C LYS A 212 16.65 -3.70 -29.74
N THR A 213 17.16 -4.66 -28.97
CA THR A 213 17.07 -6.09 -29.25
C THR A 213 15.61 -6.58 -29.24
N LEU A 214 14.83 -6.19 -28.24
CA LEU A 214 13.41 -6.54 -28.16
C LEU A 214 12.58 -5.98 -29.33
N PHE A 215 12.94 -4.80 -29.82
CA PHE A 215 12.24 -4.07 -30.89
C PHE A 215 12.83 -4.32 -32.29
N ASP A 216 13.84 -5.18 -32.40
CA ASP A 216 14.57 -5.50 -33.64
C ASP A 216 14.99 -4.25 -34.42
N THR A 217 15.66 -3.32 -33.75
CA THR A 217 16.08 -2.05 -34.35
C THR A 217 17.45 -1.61 -33.88
N PRO A 218 18.32 -1.10 -34.77
CA PRO A 218 19.61 -0.54 -34.38
C PRO A 218 19.48 0.91 -33.85
N GLU A 219 18.37 1.58 -34.16
CA GLU A 219 18.11 2.98 -33.80
C GLU A 219 17.43 3.09 -32.44
N ASP A 220 17.41 4.29 -31.86
CA ASP A 220 16.65 4.54 -30.63
C ASP A 220 15.15 4.27 -30.86
N VAL A 221 14.52 3.60 -29.89
CA VAL A 221 13.09 3.24 -29.96
C VAL A 221 12.22 4.49 -29.87
N ILE A 222 11.27 4.65 -30.79
CA ILE A 222 10.37 5.80 -30.84
C ILE A 222 9.06 5.44 -30.12
N ALA A 223 8.73 6.21 -29.07
CA ALA A 223 7.48 6.03 -28.34
C ALA A 223 6.25 6.20 -29.26
N GLY A 224 5.27 5.32 -29.14
CA GLY A 224 4.04 5.29 -29.92
C GLY A 224 4.17 4.73 -31.34
N LYS A 225 5.39 4.39 -31.80
CA LYS A 225 5.58 3.72 -33.09
C LYS A 225 5.39 2.21 -32.92
N LEU A 226 4.57 1.62 -33.80
CA LEU A 226 4.44 0.17 -33.93
C LEU A 226 5.63 -0.38 -34.74
N TYR A 227 6.31 -1.36 -34.18
CA TYR A 227 7.33 -2.19 -34.85
C TYR A 227 6.77 -3.60 -35.05
N GLY A 228 7.29 -4.34 -36.02
CA GLY A 228 6.80 -5.70 -36.34
C GLY A 228 5.37 -5.72 -36.88
N ASN A 229 4.72 -6.88 -36.77
CA ASN A 229 3.35 -7.13 -37.23
C ASN A 229 2.56 -7.93 -36.18
N ILE A 230 1.30 -7.56 -35.94
CA ILE A 230 0.46 -8.22 -34.94
C ILE A 230 0.13 -9.66 -35.36
N ALA A 231 -0.10 -9.88 -36.66
CA ALA A 231 -0.60 -11.14 -37.21
C ALA A 231 0.41 -12.28 -37.09
N ASP A 232 1.71 -11.99 -37.17
CA ASP A 232 2.78 -12.99 -37.01
C ASP A 232 3.31 -13.08 -35.56
N GLY A 233 2.90 -12.17 -34.67
CA GLY A 233 3.31 -12.17 -33.27
C GLY A 233 4.54 -11.31 -32.95
N SER A 234 5.12 -10.64 -33.94
CA SER A 234 6.34 -9.82 -33.77
C SER A 234 6.06 -8.39 -33.31
N ALA A 235 4.80 -7.98 -33.12
CA ALA A 235 4.49 -6.58 -32.85
C ALA A 235 5.09 -6.07 -31.53
N ARG A 236 5.67 -4.86 -31.56
CA ARG A 236 6.23 -4.17 -30.40
C ARG A 236 5.79 -2.72 -30.39
N ILE A 237 5.36 -2.22 -29.24
CA ILE A 237 5.11 -0.80 -29.05
C ILE A 237 5.65 -0.33 -27.70
N PHE A 238 6.23 0.86 -27.69
CA PHE A 238 6.75 1.50 -26.48
C PHE A 238 5.94 2.75 -26.15
N HIS A 239 5.54 2.90 -24.89
CA HIS A 239 4.87 4.10 -24.37
C HIS A 239 5.57 4.62 -23.11
N GLN A 240 5.65 5.95 -22.98
CA GLN A 240 6.32 6.61 -21.86
C GLN A 240 5.42 7.69 -21.22
N PRO A 241 4.39 7.29 -20.46
CA PRO A 241 3.49 8.24 -19.81
C PRO A 241 4.24 9.08 -18.76
N ALA A 242 3.82 10.34 -18.59
CA ALA A 242 4.44 11.29 -17.68
C ALA A 242 3.99 11.10 -16.21
N VAL A 243 4.23 9.91 -15.67
CA VAL A 243 3.90 9.52 -14.28
C VAL A 243 5.08 8.81 -13.62
N THR A 244 4.95 8.45 -12.34
CA THR A 244 5.93 7.61 -11.63
C THR A 244 5.61 6.12 -11.79
N HIS A 245 6.45 5.24 -11.23
CA HIS A 245 6.25 3.80 -11.25
C HIS A 245 4.90 3.36 -10.65
N PRO A 246 4.51 3.76 -9.43
CA PRO A 246 3.16 3.50 -8.93
C PRO A 246 2.10 4.43 -9.55
N GLY A 247 2.52 5.50 -10.23
CA GLY A 247 1.62 6.45 -10.90
C GLY A 247 0.87 5.84 -12.09
N VAL A 248 1.32 4.69 -12.61
CA VAL A 248 0.62 3.99 -13.71
C VAL A 248 -0.79 3.53 -13.30
N HIS A 249 -0.99 3.14 -12.04
CA HIS A 249 -2.32 2.78 -11.49
C HIS A 249 -3.22 3.98 -11.25
N PHE A 250 -2.70 5.20 -11.41
CA PHE A 250 -3.43 6.44 -11.19
C PHE A 250 -3.37 7.36 -12.43
N SER A 251 -3.30 6.75 -13.62
CA SER A 251 -3.11 7.46 -14.88
C SER A 251 -4.01 6.90 -15.96
N SER A 252 -4.97 7.72 -16.41
CA SER A 252 -5.81 7.36 -17.55
C SER A 252 -5.02 7.19 -18.84
N VAL A 253 -3.86 7.83 -18.96
CA VAL A 253 -2.97 7.67 -20.13
C VAL A 253 -2.32 6.29 -20.11
N ALA A 254 -1.76 5.86 -18.97
CA ALA A 254 -1.12 4.55 -18.87
C ALA A 254 -2.13 3.41 -19.03
N ILE A 255 -3.30 3.52 -18.38
CA ILE A 255 -4.40 2.57 -18.52
C ILE A 255 -4.92 2.55 -19.96
N GLY A 256 -5.01 3.72 -20.60
CA GLY A 256 -5.44 3.86 -21.98
C GLY A 256 -4.51 3.14 -22.96
N HIS A 257 -3.19 3.23 -22.78
CA HIS A 257 -2.23 2.49 -23.60
C HIS A 257 -2.39 0.97 -23.51
N ALA A 258 -2.69 0.43 -22.32
CA ALA A 258 -2.93 -1.01 -22.15
C ALA A 258 -4.25 -1.43 -22.82
N ILE A 259 -5.30 -0.59 -22.71
CA ILE A 259 -6.58 -0.80 -23.40
C ILE A 259 -6.39 -0.80 -24.92
N ASP A 260 -5.77 0.25 -25.47
CA ASP A 260 -5.56 0.40 -26.92
C ASP A 260 -4.75 -0.77 -27.49
N TRP A 261 -3.80 -1.30 -26.73
CA TRP A 261 -3.00 -2.44 -27.14
C TRP A 261 -3.82 -3.73 -27.23
N PHE A 262 -4.60 -4.05 -26.20
CA PHE A 262 -5.44 -5.25 -26.23
C PHE A 262 -6.57 -5.15 -27.26
N ASP A 263 -7.15 -3.97 -27.47
CA ASP A 263 -8.16 -3.75 -28.52
C ASP A 263 -7.61 -4.00 -29.93
N GLN A 264 -6.30 -3.87 -30.14
CA GLN A 264 -5.64 -4.17 -31.42
C GLN A 264 -5.17 -5.63 -31.55
N THR A 265 -4.93 -6.31 -30.42
CA THR A 265 -4.20 -7.60 -30.41
C THR A 265 -5.04 -8.79 -29.96
N LEU A 266 -6.20 -8.55 -29.32
CA LEU A 266 -7.17 -9.57 -28.94
C LEU A 266 -8.49 -9.35 -29.70
N ALA A 267 -9.25 -10.43 -29.91
CA ALA A 267 -10.49 -10.39 -30.68
C ALA A 267 -11.73 -10.55 -29.79
N GLY A 268 -12.88 -9.98 -30.19
CA GLY A 268 -14.18 -10.28 -29.58
C GLY A 268 -14.59 -9.39 -28.39
N ALA A 269 -13.75 -8.46 -27.95
CA ALA A 269 -14.12 -7.41 -27.01
C ALA A 269 -14.93 -6.29 -27.68
N HIS A 270 -15.68 -5.54 -26.88
CA HIS A 270 -16.45 -4.37 -27.30
C HIS A 270 -15.60 -3.09 -27.18
N PRO A 271 -15.34 -2.38 -28.28
CA PRO A 271 -14.50 -1.19 -28.25
C PRO A 271 -15.23 -0.03 -27.56
N ILE A 272 -14.89 0.20 -26.29
CA ILE A 272 -15.16 1.45 -25.57
C ILE A 272 -13.89 2.29 -25.70
N PRO A 273 -13.97 3.55 -26.20
CA PRO A 273 -12.78 4.39 -26.36
C PRO A 273 -11.91 4.38 -25.12
N SER A 274 -10.59 4.27 -25.27
CA SER A 274 -9.66 4.23 -24.13
C SER A 274 -9.69 5.49 -23.28
N THR A 275 -10.26 6.59 -23.76
CA THR A 275 -10.51 7.82 -22.98
C THR A 275 -11.76 7.75 -22.09
N ASP A 276 -12.67 6.80 -22.31
CA ASP A 276 -13.85 6.55 -21.47
C ASP A 276 -13.47 5.53 -20.38
N GLN A 277 -13.02 6.09 -19.25
CA GLN A 277 -12.60 5.35 -18.07
C GLN A 277 -13.37 5.84 -16.84
N ILE A 278 -13.74 4.91 -15.96
CA ILE A 278 -14.50 5.17 -14.73
C ILE A 278 -13.76 4.77 -13.46
N TRP A 279 -12.61 4.09 -13.56
CA TRP A 279 -11.85 3.59 -12.39
C TRP A 279 -11.60 4.64 -11.31
N LEU A 280 -11.43 5.92 -11.67
CA LEU A 280 -11.18 6.99 -10.69
C LEU A 280 -12.36 7.17 -9.72
N TRP A 281 -13.59 6.89 -10.15
CA TRP A 281 -14.75 6.92 -9.27
C TRP A 281 -14.74 5.81 -8.22
N LYS A 282 -14.12 4.65 -8.53
CA LYS A 282 -13.86 3.60 -7.55
C LYS A 282 -12.83 4.04 -6.51
N GLU A 283 -11.75 4.70 -6.94
CA GLU A 283 -10.75 5.30 -6.04
C GLU A 283 -11.38 6.37 -5.14
N ILE A 284 -12.27 7.21 -5.68
CA ILE A 284 -13.03 8.19 -4.88
C ILE A 284 -13.93 7.48 -3.86
N GLY A 285 -14.67 6.44 -4.26
CA GLY A 285 -15.54 5.70 -3.35
C GLY A 285 -14.77 5.05 -2.18
N THR A 286 -13.66 4.40 -2.48
CA THR A 286 -12.80 3.78 -1.46
C THR A 286 -12.10 4.82 -0.57
N LEU A 287 -11.73 5.99 -1.11
CA LEU A 287 -11.22 7.12 -0.32
C LEU A 287 -12.29 7.70 0.61
N LEU A 288 -13.53 7.86 0.16
CA LEU A 288 -14.63 8.32 1.01
C LEU A 288 -14.85 7.35 2.19
N ALA A 289 -14.81 6.05 1.93
CA ALA A 289 -14.94 5.04 2.98
C ALA A 289 -13.75 5.09 3.96
N LEU A 290 -12.53 5.26 3.46
CA LEU A 290 -11.33 5.48 4.29
C LEU A 290 -11.47 6.72 5.19
N ILE A 291 -11.89 7.85 4.64
CA ILE A 291 -12.15 9.08 5.42
C ILE A 291 -13.21 8.81 6.49
N GLY A 292 -14.28 8.09 6.14
CA GLY A 292 -15.31 7.67 7.08
C GLY A 292 -14.76 6.83 8.24
N MET A 293 -13.89 5.86 7.97
CA MET A 293 -13.20 5.05 8.99
C MET A 293 -12.33 5.92 9.91
N VAL A 294 -11.58 6.90 9.38
CA VAL A 294 -10.76 7.80 10.20
C VAL A 294 -11.65 8.67 11.10
N ILE A 295 -12.78 9.17 10.59
CA ILE A 295 -13.75 9.94 11.38
C ILE A 295 -14.37 9.06 12.48
N LEU A 296 -14.60 7.76 12.22
CA LEU A 296 -15.19 6.79 13.16
C LEU A 296 -14.36 6.61 14.45
N ILE A 297 -13.05 6.87 14.42
CA ILE A 297 -12.15 6.81 15.58
C ILE A 297 -12.67 7.69 16.74
N ALA A 298 -13.08 8.91 16.44
CA ALA A 298 -13.52 9.89 17.44
C ALA A 298 -14.76 9.44 18.23
N PRO A 299 -15.90 9.08 17.60
CA PRO A 299 -17.07 8.59 18.31
C PRO A 299 -16.83 7.21 18.96
N ALA A 300 -16.08 6.30 18.33
CA ALA A 300 -15.78 4.99 18.89
C ALA A 300 -15.04 5.12 20.24
N LEU A 301 -13.92 5.85 20.25
CA LEU A 301 -13.14 6.08 21.47
C LEU A 301 -13.93 6.87 22.52
N SER A 302 -14.62 7.93 22.10
CA SER A 302 -15.39 8.79 23.02
C SER A 302 -16.57 8.05 23.65
N ARG A 303 -17.15 7.04 22.99
CA ARG A 303 -18.24 6.24 23.53
C ARG A 303 -17.74 5.09 24.40
N LEU A 304 -16.75 4.33 23.92
CA LEU A 304 -16.21 3.17 24.63
C LEU A 304 -15.59 3.57 25.98
N VAL A 305 -14.87 4.69 26.05
CA VAL A 305 -14.29 5.18 27.32
C VAL A 305 -15.34 5.53 28.39
N GLN A 306 -16.61 5.72 28.02
CA GLN A 306 -17.69 6.04 28.98
C GLN A 306 -18.35 4.79 29.57
N THR A 307 -18.02 3.60 29.07
CA THR A 307 -18.53 2.33 29.61
C THR A 307 -17.98 2.08 31.02
N SER A 308 -18.67 1.27 31.80
CA SER A 308 -18.24 0.89 33.16
C SER A 308 -16.84 0.25 33.17
N THR A 309 -16.47 -0.45 32.11
CA THR A 309 -15.16 -1.11 31.95
C THR A 309 -14.01 -0.11 31.81
N PHE A 310 -14.23 1.01 31.12
CA PHE A 310 -13.15 1.94 30.72
C PHE A 310 -13.23 3.33 31.35
N ASN A 311 -14.28 3.63 32.13
CA ASN A 311 -14.48 4.95 32.72
C ASN A 311 -13.32 5.40 33.63
N SER A 312 -12.58 4.46 34.21
CA SER A 312 -11.40 4.71 35.05
C SER A 312 -10.23 5.34 34.30
N LEU A 313 -10.19 5.18 32.97
CA LEU A 313 -9.18 5.78 32.10
C LEU A 313 -9.48 7.23 31.74
N LYS A 314 -10.70 7.70 31.99
CA LYS A 314 -11.08 9.09 31.75
C LYS A 314 -10.43 9.96 32.81
N ALA A 315 -9.37 10.67 32.43
CA ALA A 315 -8.67 11.58 33.32
C ALA A 315 -8.53 12.97 32.68
N SER A 316 -8.34 13.98 33.52
CA SER A 316 -7.91 15.29 33.06
C SER A 316 -6.49 15.20 32.48
N THR A 317 -6.22 16.00 31.47
CA THR A 317 -4.86 16.14 30.93
C THR A 317 -3.89 16.57 32.03
N PRO A 318 -2.71 15.93 32.15
CA PRO A 318 -1.71 16.30 33.14
C PRO A 318 -1.29 17.76 33.02
N LYS A 319 -0.88 18.35 34.15
CA LYS A 319 -0.25 19.68 34.18
C LYS A 319 0.95 19.71 33.24
N LEU A 320 1.03 20.76 32.43
CA LEU A 320 2.05 20.93 31.41
C LEU A 320 3.41 21.36 31.98
N PHE A 321 4.45 20.69 31.51
CA PHE A 321 5.86 21.04 31.72
C PHE A 321 6.65 20.82 30.42
N SER A 322 6.13 21.30 29.30
CA SER A 322 6.70 21.11 27.96
C SER A 322 7.77 22.16 27.63
N LEU A 323 8.47 21.95 26.51
CA LEU A 323 9.41 22.94 25.97
C LEU A 323 8.68 24.24 25.59
N THR A 324 9.39 25.37 25.70
CA THR A 324 8.87 26.69 25.34
C THR A 324 9.88 27.52 24.52
N GLY A 325 9.39 28.58 23.85
CA GLY A 325 10.24 29.47 23.04
C GLY A 325 11.10 28.74 22.00
N ARG A 326 12.38 29.11 21.91
CA ARG A 326 13.36 28.53 20.97
C ARG A 326 13.57 27.02 21.20
N SER A 327 13.54 26.57 22.45
CA SER A 327 13.74 25.16 22.77
C SER A 327 12.64 24.27 22.20
N TRP A 328 11.40 24.77 22.15
CA TRP A 328 10.28 24.05 21.54
C TRP A 328 10.50 23.85 20.03
N TRP A 329 10.93 24.89 19.32
CA TRP A 329 11.22 24.79 17.89
C TRP A 329 12.36 23.82 17.59
N LEU A 330 13.41 23.80 18.42
CA LEU A 330 14.47 22.80 18.29
C LEU A 330 13.95 21.38 18.54
N GLY A 331 13.14 21.17 19.58
CA GLY A 331 12.53 19.87 19.87
C GLY A 331 11.59 19.41 18.75
N ALA A 332 10.78 20.33 18.20
CA ALA A 332 9.91 20.08 17.06
C ALA A 332 10.70 19.70 15.79
N LEU A 333 11.80 20.43 15.52
CA LEU A 333 12.69 20.13 14.39
C LEU A 333 13.31 18.73 14.53
N ILE A 334 13.82 18.38 15.71
CA ILE A 334 14.39 17.05 15.97
C ILE A 334 13.31 15.97 15.82
N PHE A 335 12.14 16.17 16.45
CA PHE A 335 11.05 15.19 16.40
C PHE A 335 10.57 14.93 14.97
N THR A 336 10.45 15.98 14.15
CA THR A 336 9.95 15.81 12.78
C THR A 336 10.99 15.25 11.83
N THR A 337 12.26 15.65 11.93
CA THR A 337 13.29 15.20 10.97
C THR A 337 13.90 13.85 11.33
N LEU A 338 13.97 13.50 12.62
CA LEU A 338 14.66 12.28 13.07
C LEU A 338 14.13 11.00 12.38
N PRO A 339 12.82 10.71 12.31
CA PRO A 339 12.33 9.51 11.63
C PRO A 339 12.68 9.47 10.14
N ALA A 340 12.62 10.62 9.45
CA ALA A 340 12.93 10.72 8.03
C ALA A 340 14.44 10.56 7.74
N LEU A 341 15.30 11.21 8.54
CA LEU A 341 16.76 11.13 8.39
C LEU A 341 17.32 9.73 8.70
N THR A 342 16.64 8.98 9.55
CA THR A 342 17.05 7.64 9.97
C THR A 342 16.47 6.52 9.11
N LEU A 343 15.48 6.81 8.25
CA LEU A 343 14.74 5.81 7.48
C LEU A 343 15.66 4.88 6.67
N PHE A 344 16.40 5.42 5.71
CA PHE A 344 17.27 4.61 4.85
C PHE A 344 18.48 4.01 5.58
N PRO A 345 19.21 4.74 6.45
CA PRO A 345 20.32 4.14 7.18
C PRO A 345 19.91 2.97 8.08
N PHE A 346 18.79 3.06 8.80
CA PHE A 346 18.42 2.02 9.76
C PHE A 346 17.69 0.84 9.12
N LYS A 347 16.87 1.05 8.10
CA LYS A 347 16.32 -0.09 7.34
C LYS A 347 17.46 -0.91 6.71
N GLY A 348 18.51 -0.23 6.25
CA GLY A 348 19.67 -0.85 5.59
C GLY A 348 20.51 -1.73 6.52
N ILE A 349 20.35 -1.63 7.84
CA ILE A 349 21.01 -2.53 8.80
C ILE A 349 20.52 -3.97 8.60
N SER A 350 19.22 -4.17 8.39
CA SER A 350 18.68 -5.52 8.17
C SER A 350 19.21 -6.15 6.89
N GLU A 351 19.35 -5.34 5.84
CA GLU A 351 19.94 -5.73 4.55
C GLU A 351 21.43 -6.08 4.71
N THR A 352 22.20 -5.20 5.38
CA THR A 352 23.64 -5.38 5.61
C THR A 352 23.95 -6.63 6.46
N LEU A 353 23.10 -6.94 7.44
CA LEU A 353 23.23 -8.13 8.27
C LEU A 353 22.75 -9.41 7.56
N GLY A 354 22.24 -9.31 6.32
CA GLY A 354 21.74 -10.45 5.56
C GLY A 354 20.50 -11.10 6.17
N TRP A 355 19.67 -10.33 6.90
CA TRP A 355 18.49 -10.86 7.58
C TRP A 355 17.57 -11.58 6.60
N GLN A 356 17.23 -12.84 6.89
CA GLN A 356 16.29 -13.64 6.12
C GLN A 356 14.95 -13.79 6.84
N ALA A 357 13.88 -13.91 6.07
CA ALA A 357 12.55 -14.18 6.61
C ALA A 357 12.55 -15.49 7.42
N SER A 358 11.81 -15.50 8.52
CA SER A 358 11.66 -16.67 9.40
C SER A 358 10.22 -16.79 9.87
N ALA A 359 9.85 -17.91 10.50
CA ALA A 359 8.52 -18.10 11.09
C ALA A 359 8.13 -16.96 12.05
N LEU A 360 9.11 -16.35 12.73
CA LEU A 360 8.87 -15.23 13.65
C LEU A 360 8.78 -13.87 12.95
N PHE A 361 9.52 -13.71 11.86
CA PHE A 361 9.62 -12.45 11.11
C PHE A 361 9.49 -12.75 9.62
N ALA A 362 8.27 -13.11 9.22
CA ALA A 362 7.96 -13.69 7.92
C ALA A 362 7.93 -12.66 6.77
N GLN A 363 7.92 -11.37 7.07
CA GLN A 363 7.81 -10.30 6.08
C GLN A 363 9.04 -9.38 6.15
N ASN A 364 9.87 -9.40 5.12
CA ASN A 364 11.16 -8.68 5.11
C ASN A 364 10.98 -7.16 5.31
N ILE A 365 10.06 -6.53 4.57
CA ILE A 365 9.81 -5.08 4.67
C ILE A 365 9.27 -4.72 6.05
N SER A 366 8.31 -5.48 6.58
CA SER A 366 7.76 -5.27 7.94
C SER A 366 8.88 -5.35 9.00
N THR A 367 9.82 -6.29 8.83
CA THR A 367 11.00 -6.42 9.70
C THR A 367 11.93 -5.22 9.59
N GLN A 368 12.22 -4.76 8.38
CA GLN A 368 13.01 -3.55 8.14
C GLN A 368 12.37 -2.31 8.79
N ILE A 369 11.04 -2.17 8.72
CA ILE A 369 10.30 -1.08 9.37
C ILE A 369 10.44 -1.17 10.90
N ILE A 370 10.30 -2.35 11.53
CA ILE A 370 10.47 -2.43 12.99
C ILE A 370 11.90 -2.13 13.45
N VAL A 371 12.91 -2.54 12.68
CA VAL A 371 14.32 -2.22 13.00
C VAL A 371 14.52 -0.72 12.99
N TRP A 372 14.07 -0.03 11.93
CA TRP A 372 14.11 1.43 11.87
C TRP A 372 13.31 2.07 13.01
N ALA A 373 12.08 1.63 13.26
CA ALA A 373 11.22 2.20 14.28
C ALA A 373 11.83 2.05 15.69
N LEU A 374 12.37 0.88 16.03
CA LEU A 374 12.96 0.63 17.35
C LEU A 374 14.24 1.45 17.58
N LEU A 375 15.12 1.55 16.58
CA LEU A 375 16.35 2.35 16.69
C LEU A 375 16.04 3.85 16.78
N THR A 376 15.10 4.34 15.97
CA THR A 376 14.59 5.72 16.04
C THR A 376 13.91 6.00 17.39
N GLY A 377 13.13 5.05 17.90
CA GLY A 377 12.50 5.10 19.21
C GLY A 377 13.53 5.15 20.34
N LEU A 378 14.59 4.36 20.26
CA LEU A 378 15.68 4.35 21.24
C LEU A 378 16.39 5.71 21.32
N ILE A 379 16.70 6.31 20.16
CA ILE A 379 17.29 7.66 20.12
C ILE A 379 16.31 8.68 20.71
N SER A 380 15.04 8.63 20.30
CA SER A 380 14.00 9.56 20.78
C SER A 380 13.81 9.47 22.29
N MET A 381 13.74 8.26 22.85
CA MET A 381 13.62 8.03 24.28
C MET A 381 14.87 8.50 25.02
N SER A 382 16.07 8.24 24.49
CA SER A 382 17.32 8.71 25.09
C SER A 382 17.38 10.23 25.18
N LEU A 383 17.05 10.93 24.08
CA LEU A 383 16.97 12.39 24.04
C LEU A 383 15.90 12.94 25.01
N PHE A 384 14.75 12.28 25.09
CA PHE A 384 13.69 12.65 26.03
C PHE A 384 14.12 12.50 27.49
N LEU A 385 14.77 11.38 27.84
CA LEU A 385 15.27 11.12 29.19
C LEU A 385 16.39 12.08 29.58
N LEU A 386 17.32 12.37 28.66
CA LEU A 386 18.35 13.40 28.86
C LEU A 386 17.72 14.76 29.15
N TRP A 387 16.75 15.18 28.33
CA TRP A 387 16.00 16.41 28.57
C TRP A 387 15.30 16.41 29.94
N HIS A 388 14.63 15.31 30.29
CA HIS A 388 13.95 15.19 31.58
C HIS A 388 14.92 15.32 32.75
N PHE A 389 15.97 14.50 32.81
CA PHE A 389 16.84 14.43 33.98
C PHE A 389 17.79 15.62 34.10
N LEU A 390 18.29 16.16 32.98
CA LEU A 390 19.27 17.25 33.01
C LEU A 390 18.60 18.63 33.15
N LEU A 391 17.41 18.79 32.58
CA LEU A 391 16.75 20.10 32.45
C LEU A 391 15.38 20.11 33.14
N ASN A 392 14.43 19.29 32.68
CA ASN A 392 13.02 19.51 33.02
C ASN A 392 12.64 19.07 34.43
N ARG A 393 13.32 18.09 35.02
CA ARG A 393 13.07 17.66 36.41
C ARG A 393 13.26 18.82 37.39
N LYS A 394 14.15 19.77 37.08
CA LYS A 394 14.39 20.99 37.89
C LYS A 394 13.17 21.92 37.91
N THR A 395 12.24 21.79 36.97
CA THR A 395 10.98 22.55 36.92
C THR A 395 9.84 21.88 37.69
N ARG A 396 10.11 20.78 38.42
CA ARG A 396 9.14 19.89 39.09
C ARG A 396 8.35 18.99 38.12
N ALA A 397 8.78 18.87 36.87
CA ALA A 397 8.24 17.88 35.95
C ALA A 397 8.48 16.45 36.46
N SER A 398 7.51 15.58 36.23
CA SER A 398 7.59 14.15 36.58
C SER A 398 7.00 13.31 35.46
N PHE A 399 7.14 11.98 35.54
CA PHE A 399 6.47 11.09 34.59
C PHE A 399 4.93 11.21 34.62
N ALA A 400 4.34 11.69 35.73
CA ALA A 400 2.91 11.99 35.77
C ALA A 400 2.56 13.17 34.84
N SER A 401 3.43 14.18 34.75
CA SER A 401 3.26 15.35 33.88
C SER A 401 3.24 14.99 32.39
N TYR A 402 3.87 13.88 32.02
CA TYR A 402 3.93 13.39 30.63
C TYR A 402 2.81 12.39 30.30
N GLY A 403 1.99 12.01 31.28
CA GLY A 403 0.93 11.02 31.11
C GLY A 403 1.42 9.57 31.10
N LEU A 404 2.60 9.29 31.69
CA LEU A 404 3.17 7.95 31.85
C LEU A 404 2.76 7.26 33.15
N THR A 405 2.26 7.99 34.14
CA THR A 405 1.92 7.42 35.46
C THR A 405 0.57 7.90 35.95
N TRP A 406 0.00 7.15 36.89
CA TRP A 406 -1.21 7.52 37.65
C TRP A 406 -0.82 7.67 39.11
N HIS A 407 -1.12 8.82 39.69
CA HIS A 407 -0.72 9.16 41.06
C HIS A 407 0.79 8.96 41.33
N GLY A 408 1.62 9.26 40.32
CA GLY A 408 3.08 9.14 40.40
C GLY A 408 3.64 7.72 40.29
N ARG A 409 2.80 6.70 40.04
CA ARG A 409 3.23 5.30 39.88
C ARG A 409 2.75 4.73 38.54
N VAL A 410 3.53 3.80 37.99
CA VAL A 410 3.07 2.98 36.88
C VAL A 410 1.98 2.04 37.39
N GLN A 411 0.83 2.01 36.72
CA GLN A 411 -0.28 1.14 37.08
C GLN A 411 -0.52 0.16 35.93
N LEU A 412 -0.08 -1.09 36.10
CA LEU A 412 -0.21 -2.14 35.08
C LEU A 412 -1.67 -2.39 34.70
N SER A 413 -2.59 -2.36 35.67
CA SER A 413 -4.03 -2.47 35.42
C SER A 413 -4.52 -1.37 34.48
N SER A 414 -4.12 -0.11 34.68
CA SER A 414 -4.51 1.02 33.83
C SER A 414 -3.90 0.94 32.43
N ILE A 415 -2.68 0.41 32.30
CA ILE A 415 -2.06 0.13 31.00
C ILE A 415 -2.83 -0.99 30.28
N ALA A 416 -3.17 -2.07 30.98
CA ALA A 416 -3.96 -3.17 30.42
C ALA A 416 -5.35 -2.71 29.98
N HIS A 417 -6.05 -1.90 30.79
CA HIS A 417 -7.33 -1.30 30.38
C HIS A 417 -7.15 -0.36 29.17
N SER A 418 -6.03 0.39 29.09
CA SER A 418 -5.74 1.24 27.93
C SER A 418 -5.55 0.42 26.65
N PHE A 419 -4.89 -0.74 26.76
CA PHE A 419 -4.76 -1.71 25.68
C PHE A 419 -6.12 -2.31 25.28
N LEU A 420 -6.95 -2.74 26.25
CA LEU A 420 -8.28 -3.28 25.98
C LEU A 420 -9.23 -2.25 25.35
N LEU A 421 -9.14 -0.98 25.77
CA LEU A 421 -9.87 0.11 25.13
C LEU A 421 -9.39 0.32 23.69
N ALA A 422 -8.07 0.34 23.46
CA ALA A 422 -7.50 0.44 22.12
C ALA A 422 -7.95 -0.73 21.23
N PHE A 423 -7.89 -1.96 21.74
CA PHE A 423 -8.37 -3.16 21.06
C PHE A 423 -9.85 -3.06 20.71
N SER A 424 -10.68 -2.57 21.63
CA SER A 424 -12.11 -2.37 21.38
C SER A 424 -12.38 -1.31 20.30
N VAL A 425 -11.62 -0.21 20.29
CA VAL A 425 -11.73 0.83 19.25
C VAL A 425 -11.32 0.26 17.90
N VAL A 426 -10.17 -0.40 17.82
CA VAL A 426 -9.71 -1.02 16.56
C VAL A 426 -10.66 -2.12 16.11
N GLY A 427 -11.26 -2.88 17.04
CA GLY A 427 -12.31 -3.86 16.74
C GLY A 427 -13.53 -3.23 16.07
N VAL A 428 -13.95 -2.03 16.47
CA VAL A 428 -15.02 -1.28 15.78
C VAL A 428 -14.61 -0.92 14.34
N LEU A 429 -13.37 -0.46 14.14
CA LEU A 429 -12.87 -0.11 12.81
C LEU A 429 -12.69 -1.35 11.91
N TYR A 430 -12.21 -2.45 12.48
CA TYR A 430 -12.08 -3.73 11.79
C TYR A 430 -13.46 -4.28 11.39
N THR A 431 -14.44 -4.18 12.30
CA THR A 431 -15.83 -4.57 12.02
C THR A 431 -16.43 -3.72 10.91
N SER A 432 -16.16 -2.41 10.86
CA SER A 432 -16.64 -1.58 9.75
C SER A 432 -16.06 -2.05 8.41
N LEU A 433 -14.78 -2.42 8.37
CA LEU A 433 -14.17 -2.96 7.17
C LEU A 433 -14.76 -4.32 6.78
N VAL A 434 -14.98 -5.23 7.73
CA VAL A 434 -15.65 -6.52 7.48
C VAL A 434 -17.04 -6.31 6.88
N LEU A 435 -17.80 -5.34 7.39
CA LEU A 435 -19.12 -5.01 6.85
C LEU A 435 -19.03 -4.38 5.46
N THR A 436 -18.04 -3.53 5.20
CA THR A 436 -17.82 -2.96 3.87
C THR A 436 -17.44 -4.03 2.85
N ASP A 437 -16.51 -4.91 3.20
CA ASP A 437 -16.10 -6.06 2.39
C ASP A 437 -17.30 -6.98 2.09
N TYR A 438 -18.07 -7.34 3.11
CA TYR A 438 -19.25 -8.20 2.94
C TYR A 438 -20.35 -7.57 2.08
N LEU A 439 -20.65 -6.29 2.27
CA LEU A 439 -21.74 -5.61 1.55
C LEU A 439 -21.37 -5.18 0.13
N PHE A 440 -20.08 -4.88 -0.09
CA PHE A 440 -19.65 -4.15 -1.29
C PHE A 440 -18.43 -4.77 -2.00
N ASP A 441 -17.76 -5.79 -1.44
CA ASP A 441 -16.53 -6.40 -1.99
C ASP A 441 -15.44 -5.37 -2.32
N VAL A 442 -15.24 -4.43 -1.38
CA VAL A 442 -14.21 -3.39 -1.45
C VAL A 442 -13.59 -3.15 -0.09
N ASP A 443 -12.38 -2.61 -0.09
CA ASP A 443 -11.67 -2.18 1.10
C ASP A 443 -11.51 -0.65 1.17
N TYR A 444 -10.74 -0.16 2.14
CA TYR A 444 -10.47 1.26 2.31
C TYR A 444 -9.12 1.61 1.69
N ARG A 445 -9.11 2.37 0.60
CA ARG A 445 -7.88 2.66 -0.12
C ARG A 445 -7.89 4.01 -0.83
N ILE A 446 -6.70 4.44 -1.22
CA ILE A 446 -6.46 5.43 -2.25
C ILE A 446 -5.05 5.19 -2.81
N TRP A 447 -4.96 4.97 -4.11
CA TRP A 447 -3.69 4.77 -4.80
C TRP A 447 -2.84 3.65 -4.16
N VAL A 448 -1.64 3.96 -3.66
CA VAL A 448 -0.73 2.98 -3.02
C VAL A 448 -1.02 2.72 -1.54
N PHE A 449 -1.99 3.41 -0.93
CA PHE A 449 -2.34 3.23 0.48
C PHE A 449 -3.65 2.46 0.61
N ALA A 450 -3.63 1.37 1.39
CA ALA A 450 -4.81 0.55 1.64
C ALA A 450 -4.85 0.03 3.08
N ILE A 451 -6.07 -0.13 3.58
CA ILE A 451 -6.41 -0.86 4.82
C ILE A 451 -7.35 -2.00 4.41
N LYS A 452 -6.80 -3.22 4.33
CA LYS A 452 -7.50 -4.43 3.93
C LYS A 452 -7.61 -5.45 5.07
N LEU A 453 -8.51 -6.42 4.95
CA LEU A 453 -8.68 -7.47 5.96
C LEU A 453 -7.43 -8.34 6.07
N LEU A 454 -7.15 -8.83 7.28
CA LEU A 454 -6.08 -9.79 7.53
C LEU A 454 -6.60 -11.20 7.25
N SER A 455 -5.82 -11.99 6.50
CA SER A 455 -5.99 -13.44 6.48
C SER A 455 -5.71 -14.05 7.86
N PRO A 456 -6.17 -15.27 8.16
CA PRO A 456 -5.81 -15.95 9.41
C PRO A 456 -4.30 -16.05 9.64
N LEU A 457 -3.52 -16.30 8.57
CA LEU A 457 -2.06 -16.31 8.63
C LEU A 457 -1.51 -14.92 8.99
N GLN A 458 -1.97 -13.89 8.29
CA GLN A 458 -1.54 -12.51 8.55
C GLN A 458 -1.90 -12.03 9.95
N MET A 459 -3.04 -12.48 10.51
CA MET A 459 -3.39 -12.20 11.91
C MET A 459 -2.36 -12.78 12.88
N GLY A 460 -1.90 -14.01 12.65
CA GLY A 460 -0.82 -14.63 13.43
C GLY A 460 0.49 -13.86 13.32
N ILE A 461 0.86 -13.46 12.10
CA ILE A 461 2.05 -12.63 11.85
C ILE A 461 1.95 -11.27 12.58
N ALA A 462 0.79 -10.61 12.51
CA ALA A 462 0.56 -9.30 13.13
C ALA A 462 0.79 -9.28 14.65
N LEU A 463 0.49 -10.38 15.35
CA LEU A 463 0.73 -10.47 16.80
C LEU A 463 2.22 -10.33 17.17
N LEU A 464 3.14 -10.78 16.30
CA LEU A 464 4.58 -10.69 16.52
C LEU A 464 5.12 -9.27 16.31
N TYR A 465 4.53 -8.53 15.36
CA TYR A 465 4.90 -7.14 15.08
C TYR A 465 4.22 -6.12 16.02
N LEU A 466 3.12 -6.49 16.69
CA LEU A 466 2.36 -5.57 17.55
C LEU A 466 3.17 -5.04 18.74
N LEU A 467 3.97 -5.89 19.40
CA LEU A 467 4.75 -5.50 20.57
C LEU A 467 5.80 -4.42 20.25
N PRO A 468 6.70 -4.59 19.26
CA PRO A 468 7.68 -3.55 18.94
C PRO A 468 7.02 -2.24 18.47
N PHE A 469 5.94 -2.29 17.68
CA PHE A 469 5.22 -1.08 17.31
C PHE A 469 4.54 -0.40 18.51
N SER A 470 4.02 -1.17 19.46
CA SER A 470 3.46 -0.62 20.71
C SER A 470 4.49 0.17 21.49
N LEU A 471 5.70 -0.36 21.63
CA LEU A 471 6.81 0.35 22.25
C LEU A 471 7.11 1.66 21.51
N PHE A 472 7.28 1.59 20.19
CA PHE A 472 7.57 2.77 19.37
C PHE A 472 6.50 3.86 19.49
N PHE A 473 5.21 3.55 19.32
CA PHE A 473 4.17 4.56 19.36
C PHE A 473 3.89 5.11 20.75
N ILE A 474 4.19 4.38 21.83
CA ILE A 474 4.19 4.93 23.20
C ILE A 474 5.32 5.96 23.35
N ILE A 475 6.51 5.71 22.78
CA ILE A 475 7.62 6.68 22.77
C ILE A 475 7.21 7.93 21.99
N VAL A 476 6.65 7.77 20.78
CA VAL A 476 6.14 8.88 19.96
C VAL A 476 5.12 9.71 20.75
N ALA A 477 4.12 9.07 21.36
CA ALA A 477 3.13 9.75 22.19
C ALA A 477 3.75 10.48 23.39
N THR A 478 4.77 9.90 24.01
CA THR A 478 5.49 10.49 25.15
C THR A 478 6.19 11.78 24.77
N VAL A 479 6.90 11.79 23.63
CA VAL A 479 7.57 13.00 23.15
C VAL A 479 6.56 14.03 22.69
N LEU A 480 5.58 13.62 21.87
CA LEU A 480 4.55 14.51 21.32
C LEU A 480 3.77 15.22 22.43
N HIS A 481 3.25 14.47 23.42
CA HIS A 481 2.38 15.01 24.45
C HIS A 481 3.08 15.46 25.72
N GLY A 482 4.27 14.92 26.01
CA GLY A 482 5.09 15.29 27.17
C GLY A 482 6.01 16.46 26.90
N GLN A 483 6.66 16.49 25.73
CA GLN A 483 7.69 17.49 25.40
C GLN A 483 7.17 18.62 24.50
N LEU A 484 6.23 18.34 23.57
CA LEU A 484 5.83 19.29 22.51
C LEU A 484 4.39 19.84 22.65
N ARG A 485 3.57 19.31 23.55
CA ARG A 485 2.20 19.81 23.80
C ARG A 485 2.16 21.25 24.30
N ARG A 486 1.03 21.93 24.06
CA ARG A 486 0.63 23.19 24.72
C ARG A 486 -0.81 23.12 25.22
N ASP A 487 -1.08 23.77 26.34
CA ASP A 487 -2.40 23.74 26.99
C ASP A 487 -3.38 24.77 26.41
N ASN A 488 -2.90 25.79 25.70
CA ASN A 488 -3.75 26.84 25.12
C ASN A 488 -4.25 26.54 23.70
N TRP A 489 -3.94 25.36 23.15
CA TRP A 489 -4.38 24.99 21.80
C TRP A 489 -5.84 24.50 21.78
N SER A 490 -6.61 25.03 20.84
CA SER A 490 -7.88 24.43 20.44
C SER A 490 -7.65 23.03 19.86
N PHE A 491 -8.71 22.22 19.74
CA PHE A 491 -8.60 20.88 19.14
C PHE A 491 -7.99 20.92 17.74
N SER A 492 -8.48 21.83 16.89
CA SER A 492 -7.99 21.95 15.51
C SER A 492 -6.54 22.42 15.44
N GLN A 493 -6.12 23.31 16.36
CA GLN A 493 -4.71 23.74 16.46
C GLN A 493 -3.80 22.58 16.86
N GLU A 494 -4.17 21.83 17.90
CA GLU A 494 -3.38 20.68 18.36
C GLU A 494 -3.31 19.59 17.28
N LEU A 495 -4.44 19.29 16.62
CA LEU A 495 -4.47 18.34 15.51
C LEU A 495 -3.56 18.78 14.36
N GLY A 496 -3.64 20.05 13.94
CA GLY A 496 -2.80 20.59 12.87
C GLY A 496 -1.31 20.57 13.21
N VAL A 497 -0.94 20.93 14.44
CA VAL A 497 0.46 20.88 14.90
C VAL A 497 0.95 19.43 15.00
N ASN A 498 0.16 18.52 15.58
CA ASN A 498 0.54 17.11 15.67
C ASN A 498 0.68 16.47 14.27
N TRP A 499 -0.21 16.84 13.33
CA TRP A 499 -0.12 16.40 11.94
C TRP A 499 1.18 16.89 11.29
N LEU A 500 1.51 18.18 11.44
CA LEU A 500 2.77 18.74 10.92
C LEU A 500 3.99 18.07 11.54
N LEU A 501 4.01 17.90 12.86
CA LEU A 501 5.14 17.26 13.56
C LEU A 501 5.40 15.83 13.08
N LEU A 502 4.33 15.07 12.81
CA LEU A 502 4.44 13.67 12.37
C LEU A 502 4.69 13.52 10.85
N ASN A 503 4.32 14.51 10.03
CA ASN A 503 4.40 14.39 8.56
C ASN A 503 5.51 15.21 7.92
N LEU A 504 5.90 16.36 8.49
CA LEU A 504 6.77 17.32 7.81
C LEU A 504 8.12 16.71 7.40
N GLY A 505 8.75 15.88 8.23
CA GLY A 505 9.98 15.16 7.87
C GLY A 505 9.82 14.26 6.65
N TYR A 506 8.74 13.47 6.56
CA TYR A 506 8.49 12.60 5.40
C TYR A 506 8.16 13.42 4.15
N LEU A 507 7.40 14.51 4.28
CA LEU A 507 7.12 15.42 3.17
C LEU A 507 8.41 16.03 2.62
N LEU A 508 9.31 16.49 3.49
CA LEU A 508 10.61 17.02 3.08
C LEU A 508 11.49 15.94 2.42
N LEU A 509 11.50 14.72 2.97
CA LEU A 509 12.21 13.58 2.38
C LEU A 509 11.68 13.26 0.97
N LEU A 510 10.36 13.19 0.80
CA LEU A 510 9.71 12.91 -0.48
C LEU A 510 9.97 14.02 -1.49
N ILE A 511 9.85 15.29 -1.09
CA ILE A 511 10.22 16.43 -1.94
C ILE A 511 11.68 16.28 -2.37
N ALA A 512 12.60 15.99 -1.44
CA ALA A 512 14.01 15.84 -1.76
C ALA A 512 14.28 14.67 -2.72
N GLN A 513 13.63 13.51 -2.52
CA GLN A 513 13.76 12.32 -3.39
C GLN A 513 13.21 12.54 -4.79
N TYR A 514 11.98 13.06 -4.90
CA TYR A 514 11.26 13.14 -6.16
C TYR A 514 11.56 14.41 -6.97
N THR A 515 12.04 15.49 -6.36
CA THR A 515 12.43 16.71 -7.11
C THR A 515 13.38 16.41 -8.29
N PRO A 516 14.54 15.74 -8.09
CA PRO A 516 15.45 15.47 -9.21
C PRO A 516 14.82 14.53 -10.26
N LEU A 517 14.05 13.52 -9.84
CA LEU A 517 13.33 12.60 -10.74
C LEU A 517 12.35 13.37 -11.65
N LEU A 518 11.51 14.23 -11.06
CA LEU A 518 10.54 15.05 -11.79
C LEU A 518 11.21 16.12 -12.69
N MET A 519 12.46 16.51 -12.38
CA MET A 519 13.31 17.36 -13.23
C MET A 519 14.00 16.59 -14.36
N GLY A 520 13.69 15.31 -14.56
CA GLY A 520 14.24 14.49 -15.64
C GLY A 520 15.58 13.83 -15.32
N LYS A 521 15.90 13.64 -14.04
CA LYS A 521 17.04 12.84 -13.56
C LYS A 521 16.54 11.57 -12.88
N THR A 522 17.35 10.99 -12.01
CA THR A 522 16.95 9.90 -11.10
C THR A 522 16.58 10.45 -9.72
N LEU A 523 16.17 9.56 -8.81
CA LEU A 523 15.91 9.87 -7.40
C LEU A 523 17.17 10.48 -6.73
N LEU A 524 16.98 11.31 -5.68
CA LEU A 524 18.12 11.85 -4.93
C LEU A 524 19.00 10.75 -4.34
N ILE A 525 18.39 9.66 -3.86
CA ILE A 525 19.10 8.45 -3.46
C ILE A 525 18.63 7.34 -4.40
N ALA A 526 19.32 7.23 -5.54
CA ALA A 526 18.98 6.30 -6.62
C ALA A 526 18.93 4.82 -6.21
N SER A 527 19.62 4.44 -5.12
CA SER A 527 19.61 3.08 -4.57
C SER A 527 18.33 2.74 -3.79
N GLU A 528 17.41 3.68 -3.59
CA GLU A 528 16.21 3.50 -2.74
C GLU A 528 14.88 3.65 -3.49
N PRO A 529 14.66 2.99 -4.65
CA PRO A 529 13.43 3.17 -5.42
C PRO A 529 12.19 2.63 -4.69
N LEU A 530 12.26 1.38 -4.22
CA LEU A 530 11.16 0.76 -3.47
C LEU A 530 10.86 1.53 -2.18
N TRP A 531 11.89 1.90 -1.44
CA TRP A 531 11.74 2.60 -0.17
C TRP A 531 11.26 4.04 -0.32
N SER A 532 11.54 4.69 -1.45
CA SER A 532 10.93 5.98 -1.81
C SER A 532 9.42 5.85 -2.04
N ILE A 533 8.97 4.76 -2.65
CA ILE A 533 7.54 4.46 -2.81
C ILE A 533 6.88 4.12 -1.47
N ILE A 534 7.53 3.29 -0.64
CA ILE A 534 7.05 3.00 0.73
C ILE A 534 6.95 4.30 1.54
N ALA A 535 7.88 5.24 1.37
CA ALA A 535 7.87 6.54 2.03
C ALA A 535 6.57 7.35 1.76
N LEU A 536 5.94 7.18 0.58
CA LEU A 536 4.66 7.83 0.27
C LEU A 536 3.55 7.40 1.23
N GLN A 537 3.54 6.13 1.65
CA GLN A 537 2.52 5.58 2.54
C GLN A 537 2.65 6.06 3.99
N PHE A 538 3.82 6.55 4.40
CA PHE A 538 3.98 7.14 5.74
C PHE A 538 3.11 8.37 5.95
N VAL A 539 2.82 9.15 4.89
CA VAL A 539 1.99 10.36 5.00
C VAL A 539 0.55 10.05 5.44
N PRO A 540 -0.22 9.18 4.75
CA PRO A 540 -1.54 8.79 5.23
C PRO A 540 -1.48 8.05 6.57
N LEU A 541 -0.49 7.17 6.81
CA LEU A 541 -0.32 6.49 8.10
C LEU A 541 -0.15 7.48 9.26
N MET A 542 0.75 8.46 9.11
CA MET A 542 1.01 9.47 10.13
C MET A 542 -0.12 10.48 10.26
N THR A 543 -0.92 10.67 9.20
CA THR A 543 -2.17 11.43 9.26
C THR A 543 -3.20 10.75 10.16
N ILE A 544 -3.40 9.44 10.00
CA ILE A 544 -4.26 8.66 10.92
C ILE A 544 -3.69 8.70 12.33
N ALA A 545 -2.37 8.56 12.46
CA ALA A 545 -1.71 8.56 13.76
C ALA A 545 -1.88 9.87 14.53
N SER A 546 -1.84 11.02 13.84
CA SER A 546 -2.04 12.33 14.46
C SER A 546 -3.46 12.51 14.98
N VAL A 547 -4.47 12.02 14.24
CA VAL A 547 -5.88 12.00 14.66
C VAL A 547 -6.04 11.16 15.92
N VAL A 548 -5.53 9.92 15.91
CA VAL A 548 -5.58 9.01 17.05
C VAL A 548 -4.89 9.62 18.28
N PHE A 549 -3.65 10.10 18.14
CA PHE A 549 -2.90 10.67 19.25
C PHE A 549 -3.60 11.87 19.88
N THR A 550 -4.11 12.78 19.05
CA THR A 550 -4.78 14.00 19.52
C THR A 550 -6.07 13.67 20.27
N ILE A 551 -6.91 12.80 19.70
CA ILE A 551 -8.19 12.41 20.32
C ILE A 551 -7.94 11.60 21.61
N ALA A 552 -7.12 10.56 21.54
CA ALA A 552 -6.86 9.67 22.66
C ALA A 552 -6.26 10.41 23.86
N TYR A 553 -5.32 11.32 23.63
CA TYR A 553 -4.73 12.09 24.71
C TYR A 553 -5.70 13.08 25.32
N ARG A 554 -6.56 13.75 24.53
CA ARG A 554 -7.63 14.62 25.07
C ARG A 554 -8.73 13.86 25.82
N VAL A 555 -8.87 12.57 25.57
CA VAL A 555 -9.86 11.71 26.23
C VAL A 555 -9.32 11.12 27.53
N THR A 556 -8.06 10.67 27.53
CA THR A 556 -7.48 9.89 28.63
C THR A 556 -6.41 10.63 29.43
N GLY A 557 -5.81 11.70 28.86
CA GLY A 557 -4.66 12.38 29.44
C GLY A 557 -3.41 11.50 29.55
N ARG A 558 -3.35 10.39 28.83
CA ARG A 558 -2.30 9.37 28.94
C ARG A 558 -1.82 8.93 27.56
N VAL A 559 -0.57 8.50 27.49
CA VAL A 559 0.10 8.17 26.22
C VAL A 559 -0.28 6.79 25.67
N TYR A 560 -0.79 5.91 26.53
CA TYR A 560 -0.98 4.49 26.25
C TYR A 560 -2.09 4.20 25.24
N THR A 561 -3.31 4.71 25.43
CA THR A 561 -4.43 4.39 24.52
C THR A 561 -4.14 4.81 23.08
N GLY A 562 -3.62 6.02 22.88
CA GLY A 562 -3.24 6.48 21.54
C GLY A 562 -2.06 5.69 20.94
N GLY A 563 -1.07 5.36 21.78
CA GLY A 563 0.05 4.51 21.38
C GLY A 563 -0.39 3.13 20.91
N PHE A 564 -1.28 2.46 21.66
CA PHE A 564 -1.79 1.14 21.31
C PHE A 564 -2.72 1.15 20.09
N ILE A 565 -3.62 2.14 19.94
CA ILE A 565 -4.46 2.23 18.74
C ILE A 565 -3.58 2.39 17.49
N ASN A 566 -2.58 3.28 17.54
CA ASN A 566 -1.66 3.48 16.41
C ASN A 566 -0.83 2.24 16.13
N ALA A 567 -0.31 1.58 17.16
CA ALA A 567 0.43 0.32 16.98
C ALA A 567 -0.43 -0.74 16.32
N MET A 568 -1.68 -0.93 16.74
CA MET A 568 -2.59 -1.90 16.15
C MET A 568 -2.95 -1.57 14.71
N ILE A 569 -3.34 -0.32 14.40
CA ILE A 569 -3.69 0.09 13.02
C ILE A 569 -2.49 -0.04 12.10
N ILE A 570 -1.31 0.39 12.53
CA ILE A 570 -0.11 0.40 11.67
C ILE A 570 0.42 -1.02 11.47
N THR A 571 0.41 -1.86 12.52
CA THR A 571 0.73 -3.28 12.38
C THR A 571 -0.23 -3.96 11.41
N TRP A 572 -1.53 -3.68 11.54
CA TRP A 572 -2.56 -4.20 10.65
C TRP A 572 -2.29 -3.81 9.19
N VAL A 573 -2.13 -2.51 8.90
CA VAL A 573 -1.88 -2.01 7.54
C VAL A 573 -0.61 -2.60 6.94
N ILE A 574 0.49 -2.60 7.70
CA ILE A 574 1.77 -3.12 7.21
C ILE A 574 1.65 -4.62 6.92
N VAL A 575 1.12 -5.42 7.84
CA VAL A 575 1.09 -6.87 7.66
C VAL A 575 0.13 -7.31 6.56
N ALA A 576 -1.02 -6.64 6.42
CA ALA A 576 -2.02 -6.98 5.42
C ALA A 576 -1.58 -6.64 3.98
N SER A 577 -0.77 -5.59 3.82
CA SER A 577 -0.37 -5.05 2.51
C SER A 577 1.01 -5.53 2.04
N GLN A 578 1.69 -6.40 2.79
CA GLN A 578 3.07 -6.84 2.51
C GLN A 578 3.16 -8.29 2.04
N ALA A 579 4.29 -8.61 1.42
CA ALA A 579 4.63 -9.94 0.96
C ALA A 579 5.16 -10.82 2.10
N THR A 580 4.63 -12.04 2.21
CA THR A 580 5.07 -13.08 3.15
C THR A 580 6.12 -13.96 2.47
N HIS A 581 7.34 -13.89 2.99
CA HIS A 581 8.54 -14.48 2.40
C HIS A 581 8.92 -15.83 3.02
N TYR A 582 8.33 -16.18 4.16
CA TYR A 582 8.58 -17.45 4.83
C TYR A 582 7.49 -18.48 4.45
N ALA A 583 7.92 -19.66 4.01
CA ALA A 583 7.03 -20.82 3.81
C ALA A 583 6.83 -21.52 5.16
N PHE A 584 5.58 -21.54 5.64
CA PHE A 584 5.21 -22.04 6.98
C PHE A 584 5.12 -23.56 7.09
#